data_AF-A0A2V7FPI7-F1
#
_entry.id   AF-A0A2V7FPI7-F1
#
_cell.length_a   1.000
_cell.length_b   1.000
_cell.length_c   1.000
_cell.angle_alpha   90.00
_cell.angle_beta   90.00
_cell.angle_gamma   90.00
#
_symmetry.space_group_name_H-M   'P 1'
#
loop_
_entity.id
_entity.type
_entity.pdbx_description
1 polymer ?
#
loop_
_entity_poly.entity_id
_entity_poly.type
_entity_poly.pdbx_seq_one_letter_code
_entity_poly.pdbx_strand_id
1 'polypeptide(L)'
;MRDHPLVQLTLARMREFYREPEAIFWVFGFPIVLAFALGIAFRNRGPGELRVAVVRQAGDSGLAAALGHAPGLTVAVLDSAAARLQLRTGRVALLVVPGAPIVYRYDSTRTESRLARLQVDDAVQRARGRADPVRVEDERVTEPG
;
A
#
# COMPACT_ATOMS: atom_id res chain seq x y z
N MET A 1 -41.79 -27.27 -42.58
CA MET A 1 -40.65 -26.68 -41.84
C MET A 1 -40.54 -27.45 -40.54
N ARG A 2 -39.41 -28.11 -40.28
CA ARG A 2 -39.28 -28.98 -39.09
C ARG A 2 -39.11 -28.09 -37.86
N ASP A 3 -40.13 -28.02 -37.02
CA ASP A 3 -40.05 -27.39 -35.72
C ASP A 3 -39.05 -28.16 -34.87
N HIS A 4 -37.96 -27.51 -34.49
CA HIS A 4 -36.91 -28.12 -33.67
C HIS A 4 -37.28 -27.89 -32.20
N PRO A 5 -37.84 -28.89 -31.49
CA PRO A 5 -38.46 -28.69 -30.17
C PRO A 5 -37.46 -28.15 -29.14
N LEU A 6 -36.19 -28.58 -29.21
CA LEU A 6 -35.13 -28.05 -28.36
C LEU A 6 -34.87 -26.55 -28.58
N VAL A 7 -34.93 -26.07 -29.83
CA VAL A 7 -34.71 -24.65 -30.15
C VAL A 7 -35.86 -23.81 -29.63
N GLN A 8 -37.09 -24.29 -29.76
CA GLN A 8 -38.27 -23.60 -29.22
C GLN A 8 -38.25 -23.52 -27.69
N LEU A 9 -37.79 -24.58 -27.00
CA LEU A 9 -37.59 -24.59 -25.55
C LEU A 9 -36.50 -23.60 -25.11
N THR A 10 -35.35 -23.57 -25.80
CA THR A 10 -34.28 -22.60 -25.50
C THR A 10 -34.75 -21.16 -25.72
N LEU A 11 -35.51 -20.90 -26.79
CA LEU A 11 -36.08 -19.57 -27.07
C LEU A 11 -37.11 -19.14 -26.02
N ALA A 12 -37.95 -20.07 -25.55
CA ALA A 12 -38.92 -19.80 -24.48
C ALA A 12 -38.20 -19.41 -23.18
N ARG A 13 -37.16 -20.17 -22.79
CA ARG A 13 -36.34 -19.87 -21.60
C ARG A 13 -35.61 -18.54 -21.69
N MET A 14 -35.04 -18.20 -22.84
CA MET A 14 -34.39 -16.90 -23.05
C MET A 14 -35.39 -15.73 -22.92
N ARG A 15 -36.62 -15.90 -23.40
CA ARG A 15 -37.68 -14.88 -23.28
C ARG A 15 -38.19 -14.72 -21.85
N GLU A 16 -38.30 -15.81 -21.09
CA GLU A 16 -38.63 -15.78 -19.66
C GLU A 16 -37.51 -15.07 -18.87
N PHE A 17 -36.26 -15.47 -19.08
CA PHE A 17 -35.10 -14.87 -18.44
C PHE A 17 -34.97 -13.36 -18.71
N TYR A 18 -35.25 -12.91 -19.95
CA TYR A 18 -35.22 -11.49 -20.28
C TYR A 18 -36.33 -10.67 -19.57
N ARG A 19 -37.43 -11.32 -19.16
CA ARG A 19 -38.53 -10.67 -18.43
C ARG A 19 -38.32 -10.61 -16.93
N GLU A 20 -37.27 -11.27 -16.42
CA GLU A 20 -36.88 -11.27 -15.02
C GLU A 20 -35.65 -10.36 -14.84
N PRO A 21 -35.85 -9.05 -14.62
CA PRO A 21 -34.74 -8.10 -14.52
C PRO A 21 -33.76 -8.43 -13.39
N GLU A 22 -34.23 -9.09 -12.33
CA GLU A 22 -33.42 -9.57 -11.23
C GLU A 22 -32.40 -10.65 -11.68
N ALA A 23 -32.82 -11.59 -12.54
CA ALA A 23 -31.94 -12.66 -13.02
C ALA A 23 -30.80 -12.09 -13.88
N ILE A 24 -31.11 -11.10 -14.72
CA ILE A 24 -30.10 -10.37 -15.52
C ILE A 24 -29.10 -9.64 -14.61
N PHE A 25 -29.59 -8.99 -13.55
CA PHE A 25 -28.74 -8.31 -12.58
C PHE A 25 -27.79 -9.29 -11.90
N TRP A 26 -28.28 -10.40 -11.36
CA TRP A 26 -27.41 -11.35 -10.64
C TRP A 26 -26.40 -12.07 -11.54
N VAL A 27 -26.76 -12.39 -12.79
CA VAL A 27 -25.85 -13.11 -13.71
C VAL A 27 -24.83 -12.19 -14.36
N PHE A 28 -25.19 -10.96 -14.71
CA PHE A 28 -24.31 -10.05 -15.44
C PHE A 28 -23.91 -8.81 -14.62
N GLY A 29 -24.89 -8.14 -14.00
CA GLY A 29 -24.65 -6.91 -13.26
C GLY A 29 -23.74 -7.10 -12.05
N PHE A 30 -24.08 -8.05 -11.18
CA PHE A 30 -23.35 -8.30 -9.95
C PHE A 30 -21.89 -8.72 -10.21
N PRO A 31 -21.56 -9.67 -11.10
CA PRO A 31 -20.17 -10.02 -11.38
C PRO A 31 -19.35 -8.85 -11.94
N ILE A 32 -19.95 -8.01 -12.79
CA ILE A 32 -19.27 -6.81 -13.32
C ILE A 32 -18.98 -5.83 -12.18
N VAL A 33 -19.99 -5.50 -11.36
CA VAL A 33 -19.82 -4.59 -10.22
C VAL A 33 -18.81 -5.15 -9.22
N LEU A 34 -18.86 -6.45 -8.92
CA LEU A 34 -17.92 -7.13 -8.05
C LEU A 34 -16.50 -7.07 -8.62
N ALA A 35 -16.31 -7.33 -9.90
CA ALA A 35 -15.00 -7.24 -10.56
C ALA A 35 -14.42 -5.81 -10.49
N PHE A 36 -15.24 -4.78 -10.71
CA PHE A 36 -14.83 -3.39 -10.54
C PHE A 36 -14.48 -3.06 -9.08
N ALA A 37 -15.34 -3.46 -8.13
CA ALA A 37 -15.11 -3.24 -6.70
C ALA A 37 -13.81 -3.92 -6.24
N LEU A 38 -13.58 -5.15 -6.67
CA LEU A 38 -12.38 -5.92 -6.36
C LEU A 38 -11.15 -5.33 -7.04
N GLY A 39 -11.26 -4.90 -8.29
CA GLY A 39 -10.20 -4.21 -9.01
C GLY A 39 -9.80 -2.88 -8.36
N ILE A 40 -10.75 -2.16 -7.74
CA ILE A 40 -10.46 -0.96 -6.94
C ILE A 40 -9.83 -1.35 -5.60
N ALA A 41 -10.34 -2.39 -4.93
CA ALA A 41 -9.86 -2.84 -3.63
C ALA A 41 -8.41 -3.41 -3.69
N PHE A 42 -8.07 -4.09 -4.78
CA PHE A 42 -6.75 -4.67 -5.04
C PHE A 42 -5.95 -3.91 -6.08
N ARG A 43 -6.38 -2.69 -6.47
CA ARG A 43 -5.55 -1.79 -7.27
C ARG A 43 -4.21 -1.67 -6.55
N ASN A 44 -3.19 -2.24 -7.16
CA ASN A 44 -1.82 -2.17 -6.67
C ASN A 44 -1.45 -0.69 -6.59
N ARG A 45 -1.46 -0.14 -5.37
CA ARG A 45 -0.74 1.11 -5.13
C ARG A 45 0.71 0.72 -5.29
N GLY A 46 1.35 1.18 -6.37
CA GLY A 46 2.81 1.01 -6.57
C GLY A 46 3.57 1.34 -5.28
N PRO A 47 4.82 0.86 -5.13
CA PRO A 47 5.52 0.71 -3.86
C PRO A 47 5.17 1.84 -2.90
N GLY A 48 4.22 1.54 -2.00
CA GLY A 48 3.53 2.57 -1.23
C GLY A 48 4.55 3.33 -0.40
N GLU A 49 4.46 4.66 -0.38
CA GLU A 49 5.30 5.47 0.49
C GLU A 49 5.21 4.91 1.92
N LEU A 50 6.36 4.57 2.49
CA LEU A 50 6.45 3.99 3.82
C LEU A 50 6.19 5.10 4.83
N ARG A 51 5.06 4.98 5.53
CA ARG A 51 4.69 5.93 6.57
C ARG A 51 5.57 5.71 7.80
N VAL A 52 6.30 6.74 8.19
CA VAL A 52 7.17 6.73 9.36
C VAL A 52 6.85 7.90 10.28
N ALA A 53 6.92 7.67 11.58
CA ALA A 53 6.71 8.71 12.58
C ALA A 53 8.03 9.11 13.22
N VAL A 54 8.23 10.40 13.46
CA VAL A 54 9.31 10.93 14.30
C VAL A 54 8.69 11.46 15.59
N VAL A 55 9.17 11.03 16.75
CA VAL A 55 8.72 11.56 18.04
C VAL A 55 9.11 13.03 18.14
N ARG A 56 8.14 13.89 18.44
CA ARG A 56 8.39 15.31 18.71
C ARG A 56 9.24 15.47 19.97
N GLN A 57 10.44 16.04 19.79
CA GLN A 57 11.38 16.41 20.86
C GLN A 57 12.02 17.77 20.51
N ALA A 58 12.46 18.52 21.53
CA ALA A 58 13.05 19.84 21.35
C ALA A 58 14.41 19.72 20.64
N GLY A 59 14.54 20.30 19.44
CA GLY A 59 15.78 20.32 18.64
C GLY A 59 15.80 19.40 17.42
N ASP A 60 14.77 18.57 17.19
CA ASP A 60 14.80 17.51 16.17
C ASP A 60 14.09 17.85 14.85
N SER A 61 13.87 19.14 14.58
CA SER A 61 13.34 19.62 13.29
C SER A 61 14.22 19.19 12.11
N GLY A 62 15.54 19.10 12.31
CA GLY A 62 16.49 18.67 11.28
C GLY A 62 16.35 17.20 10.88
N LEU A 63 16.03 16.31 11.83
CA LEU A 63 15.88 14.88 11.55
C LEU A 63 14.59 14.59 10.75
N ALA A 64 13.48 15.18 11.17
CA ALA A 64 12.21 15.05 10.46
C ALA A 64 12.31 15.65 9.04
N ALA A 65 12.99 16.79 8.89
CA ALA A 65 13.25 17.39 7.59
C ALA A 65 14.13 16.48 6.72
N ALA A 66 15.23 15.95 7.25
CA ALA A 66 16.11 15.05 6.51
C ALA A 66 15.36 13.81 5.98
N LEU A 67 14.53 13.19 6.83
CA LEU A 67 13.71 12.05 6.42
C LEU A 67 12.63 12.43 5.41
N GLY A 68 12.08 13.64 5.50
CA GLY A 68 11.05 14.13 4.57
C GLY A 68 11.56 14.36 3.14
N HIS A 69 12.87 14.49 2.94
CA HIS A 69 13.48 14.58 1.61
C HIS A 69 13.86 13.20 1.04
N ALA A 70 13.74 12.13 1.83
CA ALA A 70 14.09 10.79 1.36
C ALA A 70 12.98 10.22 0.46
N PRO A 71 13.31 9.70 -0.73
CA PRO A 71 12.32 9.14 -1.64
C PRO A 71 11.67 7.89 -1.02
N GLY A 72 10.35 7.78 -1.16
CA GLY A 72 9.60 6.61 -0.68
C GLY A 72 9.23 6.63 0.81
N LEU A 73 9.51 7.71 1.54
CA LEU A 73 9.07 7.89 2.93
C LEU A 73 7.98 8.98 3.03
N THR A 74 6.90 8.70 3.75
CA THR A 74 5.99 9.74 4.25
C THR A 74 6.26 9.96 5.74
N VAL A 75 6.76 11.14 6.10
CA VAL A 75 7.16 11.42 7.49
C VAL A 75 6.10 12.23 8.23
N ALA A 76 5.71 11.76 9.41
CA ALA A 76 4.84 12.50 10.33
C ALA A 76 5.55 12.78 11.65
N VAL A 77 5.51 14.02 12.13
CA VAL A 77 6.01 14.38 13.46
C VAL A 77 4.87 14.26 14.46
N LEU A 78 5.01 13.37 15.44
CA LEU A 78 3.95 13.01 16.37
C LEU A 78 4.45 13.07 17.82
N ASP A 79 3.55 13.39 18.75
CA ASP A 79 3.85 13.24 20.18
C ASP A 79 4.00 11.76 20.54
N SER A 80 4.76 11.45 21.60
CA SER A 80 5.15 10.07 21.95
C SER A 80 3.95 9.11 22.07
N ALA A 81 2.84 9.55 22.68
CA ALA A 81 1.64 8.74 22.83
C ALA A 81 0.95 8.45 21.50
N ALA A 82 0.77 9.48 20.65
CA ALA A 82 0.17 9.34 19.33
C ALA A 82 1.02 8.45 18.41
N ALA A 83 2.35 8.61 18.47
CA ALA A 83 3.28 7.84 17.66
C ALA A 83 3.25 6.34 18.01
N ARG A 84 3.21 6.00 19.32
CA ARG A 84 3.04 4.62 19.79
C ARG A 84 1.69 4.01 19.37
N LEU A 85 0.60 4.79 19.46
CA LEU A 85 -0.72 4.36 19.01
C LEU A 85 -0.73 4.06 17.51
N GLN A 86 -0.14 4.94 16.69
CA GLN A 86 -0.08 4.74 15.25
C GLN A 86 0.78 3.54 14.86
N LEU A 87 1.87 3.30 15.57
CA LEU A 87 2.68 2.09 15.36
C LEU A 87 1.88 0.83 15.70
N ARG A 88 1.18 0.82 16.85
CA ARG A 88 0.36 -0.32 17.29
C ARG A 88 -0.82 -0.62 16.35
N THR A 89 -1.44 0.42 15.80
CA THR A 89 -2.54 0.29 14.83
C THR A 89 -2.05 0.03 13.40
N GLY A 90 -0.74 -0.03 13.19
CA GLY A 90 -0.11 -0.27 11.90
C GLY A 90 -0.19 0.87 10.88
N ARG A 91 -0.65 2.06 11.31
CA ARG A 91 -0.74 3.27 10.45
C ARG A 91 0.62 3.84 10.06
N VAL A 92 1.64 3.57 10.87
CA VAL A 92 3.05 3.81 10.54
C VAL A 92 3.81 2.49 10.64
N ALA A 93 4.78 2.30 9.75
CA ALA A 93 5.63 1.11 9.69
C ALA A 93 6.79 1.20 10.69
N LEU A 94 7.26 2.42 11.00
CA LEU A 94 8.38 2.63 11.91
C LEU A 94 8.24 3.95 12.69
N LEU A 95 8.66 3.91 13.95
CA LEU A 95 8.78 5.07 14.83
C LEU A 95 10.26 5.38 15.11
N VAL A 96 10.68 6.58 14.76
CA VAL A 96 11.99 7.15 15.08
C VAL A 96 11.86 7.93 16.37
N VAL A 97 12.65 7.57 17.37
CA VAL A 97 12.79 8.31 18.62
C VAL A 97 14.14 9.04 18.59
N PRO A 98 14.15 10.37 18.42
CA PRO A 98 15.38 11.14 18.47
C PRO A 98 16.12 11.01 19.81
N GLY A 99 17.45 11.06 19.74
CA GLY A 99 18.33 10.95 20.90
C GLY A 99 19.76 10.59 20.51
N ALA A 100 20.59 10.38 21.52
CA ALA A 100 21.92 9.79 21.40
C ALA A 100 21.95 8.53 22.28
N PRO A 101 21.59 7.34 21.76
CA PRO A 101 21.39 7.00 20.35
C PRO A 101 19.99 7.35 19.80
N ILE A 102 19.87 7.46 18.47
CA ILE A 102 18.57 7.46 17.77
C ILE A 102 18.02 6.03 17.84
N VAL A 103 16.76 5.89 18.24
CA VAL A 103 16.14 4.56 18.42
C VAL A 103 15.03 4.35 17.38
N TYR A 104 15.11 3.24 16.65
CA TYR A 104 14.05 2.79 15.73
C TYR A 104 13.18 1.76 16.43
N ARG A 105 11.88 2.06 16.56
CA ARG A 105 10.86 1.13 17.08
C ARG A 105 9.96 0.69 15.93
N TYR A 106 9.93 -0.60 15.67
CA TYR A 106 9.14 -1.17 14.57
C TYR A 106 8.82 -2.64 14.87
N ASP A 107 7.83 -3.19 14.16
CA ASP A 107 7.49 -4.60 14.22
C ASP A 107 8.29 -5.37 13.16
N SER A 108 9.24 -6.20 13.58
CA SER A 108 10.14 -6.94 12.68
C SER A 108 9.44 -8.04 11.88
N THR A 109 8.24 -8.46 12.28
CA THR A 109 7.45 -9.48 11.57
C THR A 109 6.80 -8.93 10.30
N ARG A 110 6.67 -7.60 10.19
CA ARG A 110 6.10 -6.92 9.02
C ARG A 110 7.19 -6.55 8.02
N THR A 111 7.01 -6.98 6.77
CA THR A 111 7.94 -6.66 5.68
C THR A 111 8.10 -5.15 5.45
N GLU A 112 7.00 -4.39 5.47
CA GLU A 112 7.02 -2.92 5.36
C GLU A 112 7.87 -2.25 6.44
N SER A 113 7.77 -2.73 7.68
CA SER A 113 8.54 -2.20 8.81
C SER A 113 10.04 -2.46 8.66
N ARG A 114 10.43 -3.63 8.14
CA ARG A 114 11.83 -3.93 7.83
C ARG A 114 12.36 -3.05 6.71
N LEU A 115 11.58 -2.84 5.65
CA LEU A 115 11.94 -1.93 4.57
C LEU A 115 12.06 -0.49 5.06
N ALA A 116 11.11 -0.04 5.89
CA ALA A 116 11.13 1.29 6.50
C ALA A 116 12.38 1.48 7.36
N ARG A 117 12.80 0.47 8.13
CA ARG A 117 14.07 0.51 8.87
C ARG A 117 15.26 0.76 7.95
N LEU A 118 15.34 0.04 6.83
CA LEU A 118 16.47 0.17 5.91
C LEU A 118 16.50 1.57 5.29
N GLN A 119 15.37 2.06 4.77
CA GLN A 119 15.28 3.38 4.15
C GLN A 119 15.49 4.53 5.14
N VAL A 120 14.93 4.43 6.35
CA VAL A 120 15.15 5.43 7.41
C VAL A 120 16.60 5.45 7.83
N ASP A 121 17.22 4.30 8.09
CA ASP A 121 18.63 4.23 8.47
C ASP A 121 19.54 4.82 7.40
N ASP A 122 19.28 4.48 6.14
CA ASP A 122 19.99 5.02 4.98
C ASP A 122 19.91 6.56 4.92
N ALA A 123 18.70 7.11 5.06
CA ALA A 123 18.47 8.55 5.09
C ALA A 123 19.14 9.25 6.29
N VAL A 124 19.04 8.67 7.50
CA VAL A 124 19.69 9.20 8.70
C VAL A 124 21.20 9.23 8.55
N GLN A 125 21.80 8.14 8.06
CA GLN A 125 23.25 8.03 7.94
C GLN A 125 23.80 8.99 6.87
N ARG A 126 23.14 9.11 5.71
CA ARG A 126 23.55 10.09 4.68
C ARG A 126 23.40 11.53 5.15
N ALA A 127 22.33 11.86 5.87
CA ALA A 127 22.17 13.18 6.49
C ALA A 127 23.26 13.49 7.54
N ARG A 128 23.91 12.46 8.09
CA ARG A 128 25.06 12.57 9.01
C ARG A 128 26.41 12.43 8.32
N GLY A 129 26.46 12.41 6.99
CA GLY A 129 27.70 12.43 6.21
C GLY A 129 28.23 11.06 5.80
N ARG A 130 27.44 9.98 5.89
CA ARG A 130 27.86 8.68 5.34
C ARG A 130 28.10 8.81 3.83
N ALA A 131 29.31 8.51 3.39
CA ALA A 131 29.65 8.30 1.99
C ALA A 131 29.66 6.79 1.69
N ASP A 132 29.10 6.40 0.55
CA ASP A 132 29.11 5.01 0.10
C ASP A 132 30.40 4.79 -0.75
N PRO A 133 31.35 3.96 -0.30
CA PRO A 133 32.68 3.87 -0.93
C PRO A 133 32.67 3.14 -2.28
N VAL A 134 31.63 2.36 -2.56
CA VAL A 134 31.46 1.60 -3.79
C VAL A 134 30.35 2.26 -4.62
N ARG A 135 30.63 2.54 -5.90
CA ARG A 135 29.61 3.01 -6.85
C ARG A 135 28.69 1.85 -7.23
N VAL A 136 27.40 2.04 -7.01
CA VAL A 136 26.33 1.09 -7.37
C VAL A 136 25.38 1.79 -8.33
N GLU A 137 24.89 1.07 -9.33
CA GLU A 137 23.89 1.56 -10.29
C GLU A 137 22.70 0.62 -10.33
N ASP A 138 21.49 1.18 -10.29
CA ASP A 138 20.24 0.42 -10.32
C ASP A 138 19.72 0.32 -11.76
N GLU A 139 19.67 -0.88 -12.31
CA GLU A 139 18.93 -1.16 -13.55
C GLU A 139 17.54 -1.70 -13.21
N ARG A 140 16.52 -0.84 -13.33
CA ARG A 140 15.13 -1.21 -13.01
C ARG A 140 14.48 -1.91 -14.18
N VAL A 141 14.15 -3.19 -13.99
CA VAL A 141 13.38 -3.98 -14.95
C VAL A 141 11.91 -4.03 -14.54
N THR A 142 11.00 -3.71 -15.45
CA THR A 142 9.56 -3.92 -15.28
C THR A 142 9.09 -4.83 -16.40
N GLU A 143 8.85 -6.10 -16.10
CA GLU A 143 8.28 -7.04 -17.06
C GLU A 143 6.74 -7.00 -16.93
N PRO A 144 6.01 -6.81 -18.04
CA PRO A 144 4.58 -7.06 -18.04
C PRO A 144 4.36 -8.57 -17.81
N GLY A 145 3.68 -8.92 -16.72
CA GLY A 145 3.22 -10.27 -16.45
C GLY A 145 2.01 -10.67 -17.29
#